data_AF-A0AB33TCQ6-F1
#
_entry.id   AF-A0AB33TCQ6-F1
#
_cell.length_a   1.000
_cell.length_b   1.000
_cell.length_c   1.000
_cell.angle_alpha   90.00
_cell.angle_beta   90.00
_cell.angle_gamma   90.00
#
_symmetry.space_group_name_H-M   'P 1'
#
loop_
_entity.id
_entity.type
_entity.pdbx_description
1 polymer ?
#
loop_
_entity_poly.entity_id
_entity_poly.type
_entity_poly.pdbx_seq_one_letter_code
_entity_poly.pdbx_strand_id
1 'polypeptide(L)'
;MSNQRTIRAVIPVLPDMDMDQVLWHTRESIETTAAADGLTVVAVTSAVIPVDALPKDPNTGVPLAAANLERPLAEYTFCEFVATVERPEADTSNPPCGYCGHPSHADGKCEHPAPDWLGGPDALCTGCPGDADIRGHKPVGLH
;
A
#
# COMPACT_ATOMS: atom_id res chain seq x y z
N MET A 1 10.25 8.63 -11.95
CA MET A 1 8.79 8.90 -12.00
C MET A 1 8.31 8.94 -10.56
N SER A 2 7.57 9.94 -10.12
CA SER A 2 7.12 10.01 -8.72
C SER A 2 6.08 8.92 -8.46
N ASN A 3 6.43 7.89 -7.69
CA ASN A 3 5.55 6.78 -7.29
C ASN A 3 4.62 7.21 -6.13
N GLN A 4 4.02 8.40 -6.24
CA GLN A 4 3.16 8.96 -5.21
C GLN A 4 1.68 8.68 -5.51
N ARG A 5 0.94 8.27 -4.48
CA ARG A 5 -0.53 8.17 -4.52
C ARG A 5 -1.13 8.81 -3.28
N THR A 6 -2.43 9.13 -3.35
CA THR A 6 -3.18 9.63 -2.20
C THR A 6 -4.05 8.54 -1.61
N ILE A 7 -4.06 8.46 -0.29
CA ILE A 7 -5.00 7.67 0.50
C ILE A 7 -5.97 8.66 1.14
N ARG A 8 -7.26 8.38 1.03
CA ARG A 8 -8.33 9.20 1.63
C ARG A 8 -9.13 8.37 2.60
N ALA A 9 -9.42 8.95 3.76
CA ALA A 9 -10.32 8.37 4.75
C ALA A 9 -11.26 9.45 5.27
N VAL A 10 -12.52 9.11 5.49
CA VAL A 10 -13.49 10.00 6.14
C VAL A 10 -13.95 9.33 7.41
N ILE A 11 -13.70 9.97 8.55
CA ILE A 11 -13.98 9.42 9.87
C ILE A 11 -15.17 10.17 10.48
N PRO A 12 -16.25 9.47 10.83
CA PRO A 12 -17.35 10.02 11.61
C PRO A 12 -16.94 10.10 13.09
N VAL A 13 -17.08 11.29 13.69
CA VAL A 13 -16.69 11.57 15.07
C VAL A 13 -17.92 11.99 15.87
N LEU A 14 -18.20 11.31 16.97
CA LEU A 14 -19.29 11.68 17.87
C LEU A 14 -18.88 12.84 18.78
N PRO A 15 -19.85 13.61 19.33
CA PRO A 15 -19.56 14.78 20.17
C PRO A 15 -18.85 14.46 21.49
N ASP A 16 -18.93 13.21 21.94
CA ASP A 16 -18.30 12.70 23.18
C ASP A 16 -16.92 12.06 22.93
N MET A 17 -16.47 11.97 21.68
CA MET A 17 -15.13 11.49 21.34
C MET A 17 -14.09 12.59 21.46
N ASP A 18 -12.91 12.22 21.93
CA ASP A 18 -11.74 13.11 21.92
C ASP A 18 -11.21 13.23 20.48
N MET A 19 -11.35 14.41 19.90
CA MET A 19 -10.93 14.70 18.53
C MET A 19 -9.42 14.50 18.34
N ASP A 20 -8.59 14.91 19.31
CA ASP A 20 -7.14 14.77 19.19
C ASP A 20 -6.74 13.30 19.18
N GLN A 21 -7.41 12.49 19.99
CA GLN A 21 -7.21 11.04 20.01
C GLN A 21 -7.64 10.39 18.67
N VAL A 22 -8.77 10.81 18.10
CA VAL A 22 -9.23 10.32 16.79
C VAL A 22 -8.24 10.69 15.68
N LEU A 23 -7.76 11.93 15.68
CA LEU A 23 -6.76 12.40 14.71
C LEU A 23 -5.47 11.57 14.82
N TRP A 24 -5.00 11.32 16.04
CA TRP A 24 -3.81 10.53 16.29
C TRP A 24 -3.96 9.08 15.82
N HIS A 25 -5.02 8.36 16.24
CA HIS A 25 -5.25 6.98 15.84
C HIS A 25 -5.44 6.81 14.33
N THR A 26 -6.12 7.76 13.68
CA THR A 26 -6.33 7.71 12.23
C THR A 26 -5.01 7.83 11.49
N ARG A 27 -4.13 8.72 11.97
CA ARG A 27 -2.77 8.84 11.43
C ARG A 27 -1.98 7.54 11.59
N GLU A 28 -1.93 6.96 12.79
CA GLU A 28 -1.23 5.69 13.02
C GLU A 28 -1.76 4.56 12.14
N SER A 29 -3.07 4.48 11.96
CA SER A 29 -3.70 3.48 11.10
C SER A 29 -3.28 3.65 9.63
N ILE A 30 -3.22 4.89 9.12
CA ILE A 30 -2.73 5.18 7.77
C ILE A 30 -1.25 4.79 7.62
N GLU A 31 -0.41 5.16 8.59
CA GLU A 31 1.02 4.84 8.59
C GLU A 31 1.25 3.32 8.60
N THR A 32 0.49 2.59 9.42
CA THR A 32 0.54 1.12 9.48
C THR A 32 0.08 0.48 8.17
N THR A 33 -1.01 0.97 7.58
CA THR A 33 -1.54 0.47 6.30
C THR A 33 -0.55 0.75 5.16
N ALA A 34 0.05 1.94 5.13
CA ALA A 34 1.07 2.29 4.15
C ALA A 34 2.30 1.37 4.28
N ALA A 35 2.77 1.13 5.51
CA ALA A 35 3.90 0.25 5.77
C ALA A 35 3.65 -1.19 5.31
N ALA A 36 2.44 -1.72 5.54
CA ALA A 36 2.06 -3.05 5.06
C ALA A 36 2.12 -3.19 3.52
N ASP A 37 1.86 -2.09 2.80
CA ASP A 37 1.96 -2.02 1.32
C ASP A 37 3.39 -1.69 0.81
N GLY A 38 4.37 -1.57 1.71
CA GLY A 38 5.73 -1.14 1.41
C GLY A 38 5.80 0.32 0.93
N LEU A 39 4.93 1.18 1.47
CA LEU A 39 4.87 2.61 1.19
C LEU A 39 5.24 3.41 2.43
N THR A 40 5.71 4.63 2.22
CA THR A 40 6.02 5.60 3.27
C THR A 40 5.07 6.78 3.17
N VAL A 41 4.57 7.27 4.31
CA VAL A 41 3.74 8.47 4.37
C VAL A 41 4.62 9.72 4.32
N VAL A 42 4.35 10.60 3.35
CA VAL A 42 5.11 11.84 3.11
C VAL A 42 4.43 13.04 3.74
N ALA A 43 3.11 13.10 3.65
CA ALA A 43 2.30 14.18 4.20
C ALA A 43 0.93 13.65 4.60
N VAL A 44 0.37 14.21 5.68
CA VAL A 44 -1.00 13.96 6.12
C VAL A 44 -1.66 15.29 6.40
N THR A 45 -2.84 15.51 5.83
CA THR A 45 -3.70 16.64 6.16
C THR A 45 -5.04 16.13 6.68
N SER A 46 -5.68 16.93 7.53
CA SER A 46 -7.01 16.65 8.05
C SER A 46 -7.90 17.89 7.96
N ALA A 47 -9.17 17.71 7.64
CA ALA A 47 -10.15 18.80 7.59
C ALA A 47 -11.53 18.30 8.01
N VAL A 48 -12.30 19.16 8.68
CA VAL A 48 -13.72 18.91 8.91
C VAL A 48 -14.49 19.21 7.62
N ILE A 49 -15.33 18.28 7.19
CA ILE A 49 -16.13 18.41 5.97
C ILE A 49 -17.63 18.37 6.28
N PRO A 50 -18.46 19.13 5.54
CA PRO A 50 -19.90 19.08 5.70
C PRO A 50 -20.48 17.77 5.16
N VAL A 51 -21.64 17.36 5.69
CA VAL A 51 -22.38 16.16 5.24
C VAL A 51 -22.62 16.15 3.73
N ASP A 52 -22.87 17.31 3.13
CA ASP A 52 -23.11 17.45 1.69
C ASP A 52 -21.89 17.12 0.81
N ALA A 53 -20.68 17.20 1.38
CA ALA A 53 -19.42 16.88 0.71
C ALA A 53 -19.03 15.39 0.86
N LEU A 54 -19.81 14.60 1.61
CA LEU A 54 -19.56 13.17 1.73
C LEU A 54 -19.74 12.46 0.39
N PRO A 55 -18.96 11.39 0.12
CA PRO A 55 -19.20 10.51 -1.01
C PRO A 55 -20.65 9.98 -0.99
N LYS A 56 -21.33 10.10 -2.13
CA LYS A 56 -22.74 9.68 -2.30
C LYS A 56 -22.81 8.46 -3.19
N ASP A 57 -23.77 7.59 -2.91
CA ASP A 57 -24.13 6.51 -3.83
C ASP A 57 -24.67 7.13 -5.14
N PRO A 58 -24.16 6.72 -6.32
CA PRO A 58 -24.52 7.33 -7.59
C PRO A 58 -25.96 7.06 -8.02
N ASN A 59 -26.60 6.02 -7.49
CA ASN A 59 -27.96 5.61 -7.86
C ASN A 59 -29.02 6.23 -6.95
N THR A 60 -28.72 6.40 -5.67
CA THR A 60 -29.67 6.88 -4.65
C THR A 60 -29.39 8.31 -4.18
N GLY A 61 -28.18 8.83 -4.41
CA GLY A 61 -27.76 10.15 -3.93
C GLY A 61 -27.55 10.24 -2.41
N VAL A 62 -27.70 9.13 -1.69
CA VAL A 62 -27.53 9.06 -0.24
C VAL A 62 -26.03 8.98 0.09
N PRO A 63 -25.53 9.70 1.13
CA PRO A 63 -24.16 9.54 1.58
C PRO A 63 -23.83 8.09 1.92
N LEU A 64 -22.73 7.55 1.38
CA LEU A 64 -22.30 6.16 1.60
C LEU A 64 -22.09 5.85 3.08
N ALA A 65 -21.70 6.87 3.87
CA ALA A 65 -21.55 6.75 5.31
C ALA A 65 -22.87 6.42 6.03
N ALA A 66 -24.03 6.82 5.50
CA ALA A 66 -25.33 6.62 6.14
C ALA A 66 -25.71 5.15 6.31
N ALA A 67 -25.21 4.27 5.43
CA ALA A 67 -25.53 2.85 5.48
C ALA A 67 -24.88 2.12 6.66
N ASN A 68 -23.80 2.67 7.23
CA ASN A 68 -22.95 2.00 8.22
C ASN A 68 -22.95 2.68 9.59
N LEU A 69 -23.80 3.70 9.79
CA LEU A 69 -23.85 4.48 11.02
C LEU A 69 -25.12 4.21 11.81
N GLU A 70 -24.97 4.04 13.13
CA GLU A 70 -26.07 3.70 14.04
C GLU A 70 -26.96 4.91 14.38
N ARG A 71 -26.47 6.12 14.11
CA ARG A 71 -27.15 7.39 14.44
C ARG A 71 -27.33 8.25 13.20
N PRO A 72 -28.24 9.24 13.22
CA PRO A 72 -28.37 10.21 12.15
C PRO A 72 -27.05 10.95 11.84
N LEU A 73 -26.78 11.21 10.55
CA LEU A 73 -25.56 11.90 10.11
C LEU A 73 -25.34 13.26 10.80
N ALA A 74 -26.43 13.96 11.15
CA ALA A 74 -26.37 15.25 11.82
C ALA A 74 -25.77 15.21 13.23
N GLU A 75 -25.66 14.02 13.83
CA GLU A 75 -25.03 13.84 15.15
C GLU A 75 -23.51 13.63 15.05
N TYR A 76 -22.95 13.51 13.85
CA TYR A 76 -21.52 13.31 13.65
C TYR A 76 -20.85 14.56 13.08
N THR A 77 -19.61 14.77 13.51
CA THR A 77 -18.65 15.59 12.78
C THR A 77 -17.84 14.69 11.85
N PHE A 78 -17.73 15.06 10.58
CA PHE A 78 -16.96 14.26 9.61
C PHE A 78 -15.59 14.89 9.39
N CYS A 79 -14.53 14.12 9.64
CA CYS A 79 -13.16 14.52 9.39
C CYS A 79 -12.59 13.76 8.19
N GLU A 80 -12.24 14.47 7.13
CA GLU A 80 -11.48 13.92 6.01
C GLU A 80 -9.99 13.95 6.35
N PHE A 81 -9.31 12.83 6.08
CA PHE A 81 -7.86 12.69 6.11
C PHE A 81 -7.38 12.39 4.70
N VAL A 82 -6.36 13.14 4.28
CA VAL A 82 -5.67 12.91 3.01
C VAL A 82 -4.20 12.68 3.30
N ALA A 83 -3.72 11.48 3.00
CA ALA A 83 -2.32 11.13 3.12
C ALA A 83 -1.70 10.96 1.74
N THR A 84 -0.57 11.63 1.51
CA THR A 84 0.30 11.37 0.36
C THR A 84 1.29 10.29 0.78
N VAL A 85 1.30 9.19 0.04
CA VAL A 85 2.23 8.07 0.26
C VAL A 85 3.10 7.86 -0.96
N GLU A 86 4.32 7.42 -0.74
CA GLU A 86 5.27 7.10 -1.80
C GLU A 86 5.87 5.72 -1.61
N ARG A 87 6.14 5.05 -2.74
CA ARG A 87 6.98 3.85 -2.72
C ARG A 87 8.44 4.31 -2.62
N PRO A 88 9.20 3.87 -1.60
CA PRO A 88 10.64 4.09 -1.56
C PRO A 88 11.28 3.62 -2.86
N GLU A 89 12.26 4.36 -3.37
CA GLU A 89 13.07 3.85 -4.47
C GLU A 89 13.67 2.51 -4.03
N ALA A 90 13.52 1.48 -4.88
CA ALA A 90 14.15 0.21 -4.61
C ALA A 90 15.66 0.45 -4.52
N ASP A 91 16.29 -0.01 -3.44
CA ASP A 91 17.74 0.00 -3.34
C ASP A 91 18.29 -0.94 -4.42
N THR A 92 18.71 -0.36 -5.55
CA THR A 92 19.28 -1.09 -6.68
C THR A 92 20.73 -1.47 -6.45
N SER A 93 21.35 -1.03 -5.35
CA SER A 93 22.72 -1.41 -5.02
C SER A 93 22.82 -2.89 -4.65
N ASN A 94 21.71 -3.51 -4.23
CA ASN A 94 21.66 -4.92 -3.87
C ASN A 94 20.31 -5.58 -4.20
N PRO A 95 20.01 -5.81 -5.49
CA PRO A 95 18.69 -6.31 -5.89
C PRO A 95 18.43 -7.68 -5.26
N PRO A 96 17.21 -7.93 -4.73
CA PRO A 96 16.85 -9.26 -4.24
C PRO A 96 16.96 -10.27 -5.37
N CYS A 97 17.29 -11.52 -5.04
CA CYS A 97 17.39 -12.57 -6.04
C CYS A 97 16.05 -12.73 -6.76
N GLY A 98 16.06 -12.55 -8.09
CA GLY A 98 14.86 -12.61 -8.94
C GLY A 98 14.15 -13.96 -8.97
N TYR A 99 14.76 -15.01 -8.40
CA TYR A 99 14.17 -16.34 -8.29
C TYR A 99 13.38 -16.57 -6.98
N CYS A 100 13.85 -16.03 -5.86
CA CYS A 100 13.34 -16.42 -4.54
C CYS A 100 13.08 -15.24 -3.58
N GLY A 101 13.28 -13.98 -4.02
CA GLY A 101 12.89 -12.78 -3.27
C GLY A 101 13.69 -12.51 -1.98
N HIS A 102 14.79 -13.23 -1.78
CA HIS A 102 15.69 -13.12 -0.63
C HIS A 102 16.90 -12.22 -0.96
N PRO A 103 17.75 -11.88 0.03
CA PRO A 103 18.92 -11.04 -0.21
C PRO A 103 19.79 -11.56 -1.35
N SER A 104 20.43 -10.62 -2.05
CA SER A 104 21.35 -10.94 -3.13
C SER A 104 22.46 -11.89 -2.63
N HIS A 105 22.95 -12.72 -3.52
CA HIS A 105 24.05 -13.64 -3.28
C HIS A 105 24.75 -13.93 -4.61
N ALA A 106 26.01 -14.35 -4.56
CA ALA A 106 26.76 -14.69 -5.77
C ALA A 106 26.19 -15.94 -6.46
N ASP A 107 26.44 -16.09 -7.77
CA ASP A 107 26.02 -17.27 -8.54
C ASP A 107 26.37 -18.58 -7.83
N GLY A 108 25.39 -19.50 -7.76
CA GLY A 108 25.55 -20.80 -7.11
C GLY A 108 25.64 -20.74 -5.57
N LYS A 109 25.39 -19.59 -4.94
CA LYS A 109 25.33 -19.42 -3.47
C LYS A 109 23.91 -19.33 -2.91
N CYS A 110 22.89 -19.74 -3.67
CA CYS A 110 21.53 -19.82 -3.15
C CYS A 110 21.46 -20.94 -2.10
N GLU A 111 21.23 -20.58 -0.84
CA GLU A 111 21.09 -21.55 0.27
C GLU A 111 19.70 -22.22 0.29
N HIS A 112 18.77 -21.72 -0.53
CA HIS A 112 17.43 -22.27 -0.68
C HIS A 112 17.31 -23.09 -1.96
N PRO A 113 16.66 -24.28 -1.92
CA PRO A 113 16.34 -25.02 -3.12
C PRO A 113 15.41 -24.18 -4.00
N ALA A 114 15.57 -24.30 -5.33
CA ALA A 114 14.65 -23.64 -6.24
C ALA A 114 13.22 -24.15 -5.98
N PRO A 115 12.21 -23.27 -6.04
CA PRO A 115 10.83 -23.69 -5.86
C PRO A 115 10.41 -24.67 -6.97
N ASP A 116 9.46 -25.57 -6.67
CA ASP A 116 9.08 -26.68 -7.55
C ASP A 116 8.67 -26.25 -8.96
N TRP A 117 8.05 -25.07 -9.10
CA TRP A 117 7.65 -24.51 -10.40
C TRP A 117 8.81 -24.12 -11.31
N LEU A 118 10.04 -24.08 -10.78
CA LEU A 118 11.27 -23.77 -11.50
C LEU A 118 12.15 -25.01 -11.79
N GLY A 119 11.67 -26.21 -11.44
CA GLY A 119 12.40 -27.47 -11.66
C GLY A 119 12.89 -28.15 -10.37
N GLY A 120 12.52 -27.65 -9.19
CA GLY A 120 12.79 -28.30 -7.91
C GLY A 120 14.24 -28.18 -7.43
N PRO A 121 14.66 -28.96 -6.41
CA PRO A 121 15.92 -28.74 -5.67
C PRO A 121 17.20 -28.94 -6.48
N ASP A 122 17.10 -29.60 -7.64
CA ASP A 122 18.23 -29.84 -8.55
C ASP A 122 18.38 -28.77 -9.64
N ALA A 123 17.45 -27.81 -9.72
CA ALA A 123 17.57 -26.69 -10.64
C ALA A 123 18.71 -25.77 -10.17
N LEU A 124 19.80 -25.75 -10.93
CA LEU A 124 20.88 -24.79 -10.73
C LEU A 124 20.30 -23.38 -10.88
N CYS A 125 20.62 -22.50 -9.94
CA CYS A 125 20.39 -21.06 -10.04
C CYS A 125 21.35 -20.46 -11.10
N THR A 126 21.25 -20.93 -12.34
CA THR A 126 22.02 -20.45 -13.48
C THR A 126 21.25 -19.32 -14.13
N GLY A 127 21.69 -18.09 -13.88
CA GLY A 127 21.12 -16.89 -14.49
C GLY A 127 19.96 -16.32 -13.70
N CYS A 128 20.26 -15.71 -12.56
CA CYS A 128 19.29 -14.90 -11.83
C CYS A 128 18.59 -13.91 -12.79
N PRO A 129 17.26 -13.79 -12.79
CA PRO A 129 16.55 -12.82 -13.64
C PRO A 129 16.91 -11.37 -13.32
N GLY A 130 17.54 -11.11 -12.17
CA GLY A 130 18.17 -9.82 -11.86
C GLY A 130 19.40 -9.48 -12.72
N ASP A 131 19.94 -10.46 -13.45
CA ASP A 131 21.06 -10.33 -14.40
C ASP A 131 20.59 -10.31 -15.87
N ALA A 132 19.30 -10.56 -16.13
CA ALA A 132 18.77 -10.58 -17.50
C ALA A 132 18.80 -9.19 -18.16
N ASP A 133 18.76 -8.12 -17.36
CA ASP A 133 18.93 -6.75 -17.84
C ASP A 133 20.37 -6.40 -18.25
N ILE A 134 21.38 -7.17 -17.80
CA ILE A 134 22.78 -6.92 -18.19
C ILE A 134 23.13 -7.59 -19.53
N ARG A 135 22.36 -8.60 -19.98
CA ARG A 135 22.66 -9.35 -21.23
C ARG A 135 21.61 -9.22 -22.34
N GLY A 136 20.64 -8.33 -22.23
CA GLY A 136 19.73 -8.01 -23.34
C GLY A 136 18.84 -9.18 -23.80
N HIS A 137 18.53 -10.13 -22.91
CA HIS A 137 17.64 -11.24 -23.23
C HIS A 137 16.18 -10.85 -22.95
N LYS A 138 15.37 -10.77 -24.01
CA LYS A 138 13.92 -10.63 -23.90
C LYS A 138 13.32 -11.76 -23.05
N PRO A 139 12.35 -11.48 -22.17
CA PRO A 139 11.62 -12.53 -21.47
C PRO A 139 10.87 -13.39 -22.49
N VAL A 140 11.12 -14.70 -22.44
CA VAL A 140 10.40 -15.70 -23.22
C VAL A 140 9.07 -15.97 -22.53
N GLY A 141 7.99 -15.53 -23.16
CA GLY A 141 6.66 -16.17 -23.16
C GLY A 141 5.99 -16.47 -21.82
N LEU A 142 5.06 -15.60 -21.42
CA LEU A 142 3.84 -16.03 -20.73
C LEU A 142 2.70 -16.00 -21.78
N HIS A 143 2.20 -17.19 -22.11
CA HIS A 143 0.89 -17.39 -22.74
C HIS A 143 -0.17 -17.53 -21.64
#